data_AF-A0A945I8L8-F1
#
_entry.id   AF-A0A945I8L8-F1
#
_cell.length_a   1.000
_cell.length_b   1.000
_cell.length_c   1.000
_cell.angle_alpha   90.00
_cell.angle_beta   90.00
_cell.angle_gamma   90.00
#
_symmetry.space_group_name_H-M   'P 1'
#
loop_
_entity.id
_entity.type
_entity.pdbx_description
1 polymer ?
#
loop_
_entity_poly.entity_id
_entity_poly.type
_entity_poly.pdbx_seq_one_letter_code
_entity_poly.pdbx_strand_id
1 'polypeptide(L)'
;MSNAFVDAVQLYAKNGYEVQSSLSPLHFPGFNLADIPFSYIYRDGVKMSRGGGLAMAELAFLECLMPVVQPRNIFVIGNSFGWTTLALGLMCPAARVVAIDICPRPEEAYGIEVTNELGQQIEADVRAIKAKSPDDVAAVVADNFAGGLDFVLIDGGHTSPQQKLDFEICKSVANEDCVYIFHDVINFRMVDGFVEIANSNDHLASSLLFRTPSGMAISYPHKFAEALAPIITAFTESDDRIKALHQEGRENIAAAKD
;
A
#
# COMPACT_ATOMS: atom_id res chain seq x y z
N MET A 1 18.46 9.92 -4.28
CA MET A 1 17.50 8.80 -4.17
C MET A 1 17.19 8.62 -2.71
N SER A 2 15.91 8.49 -2.36
CA SER A 2 15.51 8.07 -1.01
C SER A 2 15.98 6.63 -0.78
N ASN A 3 16.34 6.28 0.44
CA ASN A 3 16.62 4.91 0.88
C ASN A 3 15.54 4.47 1.88
N ALA A 4 14.27 4.75 1.58
CA ALA A 4 13.18 4.70 2.54
C ALA A 4 13.03 3.33 3.20
N PHE A 5 13.30 2.23 2.50
CA PHE A 5 13.33 0.90 3.11
C PHE A 5 14.39 0.80 4.23
N VAL A 6 15.63 1.19 3.94
CA VAL A 6 16.73 1.14 4.92
C VAL A 6 16.45 2.09 6.08
N ASP A 7 15.98 3.29 5.78
CA ASP A 7 15.67 4.32 6.78
C ASP A 7 14.50 3.89 7.68
N ALA A 8 13.48 3.22 7.12
CA ALA A 8 12.37 2.66 7.88
C ALA A 8 12.84 1.52 8.80
N VAL A 9 13.66 0.59 8.30
CA VAL A 9 14.24 -0.47 9.15
C VAL A 9 15.04 0.14 10.31
N GLN A 10 15.86 1.16 10.05
CA GLN A 10 16.64 1.84 11.07
C GLN A 10 15.76 2.61 12.07
N LEU A 11 14.68 3.23 11.60
CA LEU A 11 13.69 3.94 12.43
C LEU A 11 13.04 2.98 13.43
N TYR A 12 12.64 1.78 13.01
CA TYR A 12 12.11 0.77 13.93
C TYR A 12 13.19 0.21 14.86
N ALA A 13 14.36 -0.14 14.31
CA ALA A 13 15.47 -0.72 15.09
C ALA A 13 15.94 0.16 16.24
N LYS A 14 16.13 1.47 16.00
CA LYS A 14 16.58 2.41 17.04
C LYS A 14 15.53 2.62 18.15
N ASN A 15 14.28 2.25 17.90
CA ASN A 15 13.17 2.32 18.86
C ASN A 15 12.82 0.96 19.48
N GLY A 16 13.70 -0.03 19.34
CA GLY A 16 13.56 -1.34 19.99
C GLY A 16 12.63 -2.32 19.28
N TYR A 17 12.39 -2.11 17.98
CA TYR A 17 11.60 -3.02 17.14
C TYR A 17 12.48 -3.74 16.13
N GLU A 18 12.04 -4.92 15.70
CA GLU A 18 12.63 -5.67 14.60
C GLU A 18 11.69 -5.68 13.40
N VAL A 19 12.24 -5.67 12.19
CA VAL A 19 11.47 -5.70 10.95
C VAL A 19 11.75 -7.01 10.21
N GLN A 20 10.70 -7.77 9.94
CA GLN A 20 10.72 -8.86 8.97
C GLN A 20 10.13 -8.33 7.66
N SER A 21 10.77 -8.53 6.51
CA SER A 21 10.21 -8.16 5.21
C SER A 21 10.79 -9.00 4.08
N SER A 22 9.98 -9.27 3.05
CA SER A 22 10.42 -9.74 1.72
C SER A 22 11.23 -11.03 1.75
N LEU A 23 10.90 -11.92 2.68
CA LEU A 23 11.54 -13.23 2.76
C LEU A 23 10.94 -14.18 1.73
N SER A 24 11.75 -15.12 1.26
CA SER A 24 11.29 -16.18 0.36
C SER A 24 10.72 -17.34 1.18
N PRO A 25 9.48 -17.80 0.94
CA PRO A 25 8.94 -18.99 1.61
C PRO A 25 9.80 -20.24 1.39
N LEU A 26 10.55 -20.33 0.29
CA LEU A 26 11.45 -21.46 0.03
C LEU A 26 12.58 -21.58 1.05
N HIS A 27 12.95 -20.49 1.74
CA HIS A 27 13.94 -20.51 2.80
C HIS A 27 13.35 -20.95 4.15
N PHE A 28 12.01 -20.94 4.27
CA PHE A 28 11.30 -21.16 5.54
C PHE A 28 10.15 -22.16 5.34
N PRO A 29 10.46 -23.47 5.31
CA PRO A 29 9.43 -24.51 5.17
C PRO A 29 8.30 -24.36 6.20
N GLY A 30 7.06 -24.42 5.73
CA GLY A 30 5.86 -24.27 6.57
C GLY A 30 5.23 -22.87 6.54
N PHE A 31 5.91 -21.87 5.98
CA PHE A 31 5.31 -20.56 5.69
C PHE A 31 4.69 -20.54 4.29
N ASN A 32 3.59 -19.81 4.14
CA ASN A 32 2.90 -19.64 2.86
C ASN A 32 3.34 -18.33 2.16
N LEU A 33 2.93 -18.18 0.89
CA LEU A 33 3.19 -17.00 0.05
C LEU A 33 2.40 -15.75 0.47
N ALA A 34 1.37 -15.89 1.30
CA ALA A 34 0.52 -14.79 1.76
C ALA A 34 1.04 -14.13 3.05
N ASP A 35 2.09 -14.69 3.67
CA ASP A 35 2.63 -14.18 4.93
C ASP A 35 4.04 -13.63 4.73
N ILE A 36 5.04 -14.50 4.54
CA ILE A 36 6.45 -14.13 4.72
C ILE A 36 7.04 -13.10 3.73
N PRO A 37 6.45 -12.86 2.52
CA PRO A 37 6.92 -11.77 1.66
C PRO A 37 6.60 -10.37 2.19
N PHE A 38 5.59 -10.23 3.05
CA PHE A 38 5.14 -8.93 3.57
C PHE A 38 5.97 -8.45 4.75
N SER A 39 5.80 -7.17 5.07
CA SER A 39 6.52 -6.54 6.16
C SER A 39 5.76 -6.65 7.47
N TYR A 40 6.42 -7.08 8.54
CA TYR A 40 5.85 -7.16 9.88
C TYR A 40 6.85 -6.67 10.91
N ILE A 41 6.30 -6.05 11.95
CA ILE A 41 7.07 -5.47 13.05
C ILE A 41 7.01 -6.42 14.24
N TYR A 42 8.15 -6.61 14.88
CA TYR A 42 8.34 -7.47 16.04
C TYR A 42 8.95 -6.68 17.20
N ARG A 43 8.72 -7.14 18.42
CA ARG A 43 9.43 -6.70 19.62
C ARG A 43 9.64 -7.90 20.53
N ASP A 44 10.87 -8.15 20.95
CA ASP A 44 11.22 -9.28 21.82
C ASP A 44 10.71 -10.63 21.27
N GLY A 45 10.78 -10.81 19.94
CA GLY A 45 10.29 -11.99 19.22
C GLY A 45 8.76 -12.08 19.06
N VAL A 46 7.99 -11.11 19.54
CA VAL A 46 6.53 -11.06 19.43
C VAL A 46 6.11 -10.19 18.25
N LYS A 47 5.25 -10.72 17.39
CA LYS A 47 4.67 -9.97 16.26
C LYS A 47 3.73 -8.89 16.79
N MET A 48 3.99 -7.64 16.45
CA MET A 48 3.32 -6.48 17.04
C MET A 48 1.95 -6.16 16.43
N SER A 49 1.68 -6.64 15.21
CA SER A 49 0.36 -6.55 14.59
C SER A 49 0.13 -7.75 13.67
N ARG A 50 -1.15 -8.13 13.53
CA ARG A 50 -1.56 -9.13 12.53
C ARG A 50 -1.54 -8.56 11.11
N GLY A 51 -1.88 -7.28 10.94
CA GLY A 51 -1.85 -6.63 9.63
C GLY A 51 -0.40 -6.39 9.19
N GLY A 52 -0.08 -6.81 7.97
CA GLY A 52 1.23 -6.55 7.37
C GLY A 52 1.31 -5.12 6.82
N GLY A 53 2.51 -4.74 6.41
CA GLY A 53 2.72 -3.60 5.53
C GLY A 53 3.38 -4.04 4.22
N LEU A 54 3.57 -3.08 3.33
CA LEU A 54 4.13 -3.32 2.00
C LEU A 54 5.49 -4.03 2.04
N ALA A 55 5.69 -4.97 1.12
CA ALA A 55 6.95 -5.62 0.83
C ALA A 55 7.96 -4.66 0.19
N MET A 56 9.23 -5.06 0.13
CA MET A 56 10.32 -4.26 -0.43
C MET A 56 10.09 -3.93 -1.91
N ALA A 57 9.56 -4.86 -2.70
CA ALA A 57 9.24 -4.61 -4.11
C ALA A 57 8.11 -3.56 -4.27
N GLU A 58 7.16 -3.52 -3.33
CA GLU A 58 6.07 -2.54 -3.33
C GLU A 58 6.58 -1.17 -2.87
N LEU A 59 7.45 -1.12 -1.86
CA LEU A 59 8.14 0.12 -1.49
C LEU A 59 9.04 0.64 -2.61
N ALA A 60 9.76 -0.23 -3.33
CA ALA A 60 10.59 0.16 -4.47
C ALA A 60 9.74 0.76 -5.62
N PHE A 61 8.54 0.21 -5.85
CA PHE A 61 7.59 0.81 -6.77
C PHE A 61 7.20 2.23 -6.32
N LEU A 62 6.85 2.41 -5.05
CA LEU A 62 6.52 3.72 -4.51
C LEU A 62 7.70 4.69 -4.57
N GLU A 63 8.93 4.27 -4.26
CA GLU A 63 10.14 5.11 -4.39
C GLU A 63 10.38 5.59 -5.83
N CYS A 64 10.01 4.80 -6.82
CA CYS A 64 10.07 5.21 -8.23
C CYS A 64 8.94 6.20 -8.58
N LEU A 65 7.77 6.03 -7.96
CA LEU A 65 6.57 6.83 -8.21
C LEU A 65 6.64 8.23 -7.58
N MET A 66 7.08 8.34 -6.32
CA MET A 66 7.04 9.59 -5.53
C MET A 66 7.79 10.77 -6.17
N PRO A 67 8.97 10.60 -6.81
CA PRO A 67 9.66 11.71 -7.48
C PRO A 67 8.88 12.32 -8.66
N VAL A 68 7.97 11.56 -9.27
CA VAL A 68 7.12 12.01 -10.38
C VAL A 68 5.85 12.67 -9.86
N VAL A 69 5.20 12.07 -8.85
CA VAL A 69 3.93 12.57 -8.30
C VAL A 69 4.14 13.77 -7.36
N GLN A 70 5.22 13.75 -6.57
CA GLN A 70 5.58 14.76 -5.58
C GLN A 70 4.42 15.20 -4.68
N PRO A 71 3.69 14.25 -4.05
CA PRO A 71 2.47 14.57 -3.33
C PRO A 71 2.76 15.44 -2.10
N ARG A 72 1.85 16.37 -1.80
CA ARG A 72 1.88 17.18 -0.58
C ARG A 72 0.93 16.62 0.48
N ASN A 73 -0.20 16.06 0.04
CA ASN A 73 -1.23 15.48 0.88
C ASN A 73 -1.39 13.98 0.58
N ILE A 74 -0.85 13.14 1.45
CA ILE A 74 -0.87 11.67 1.35
C ILE A 74 -1.88 11.13 2.36
N PHE A 75 -2.84 10.34 1.89
CA PHE A 75 -3.82 9.65 2.74
C PHE A 75 -3.68 8.14 2.65
N VAL A 76 -3.80 7.45 3.78
CA VAL A 76 -3.68 6.00 3.86
C VAL A 76 -4.89 5.42 4.59
N ILE A 77 -5.54 4.42 4.01
CA ILE A 77 -6.57 3.61 4.67
C ILE A 77 -5.93 2.28 5.04
N GLY A 78 -5.84 1.98 6.33
CA GLY A 78 -5.11 0.84 6.87
C GLY A 78 -3.73 1.26 7.37
N ASN A 79 -3.60 1.54 8.66
CA ASN A 79 -2.32 1.90 9.27
C ASN A 79 -1.60 0.67 9.83
N SER A 80 -2.34 -0.24 10.46
CA SER A 80 -1.80 -1.35 11.23
C SER A 80 -0.71 -0.84 12.19
N PHE A 81 0.53 -1.33 12.08
CA PHE A 81 1.68 -0.91 12.89
C PHE A 81 2.54 0.21 12.27
N GLY A 82 2.04 0.90 11.23
CA GLY A 82 2.64 2.13 10.70
C GLY A 82 3.73 1.97 9.64
N TRP A 83 4.09 0.73 9.27
CA TRP A 83 5.24 0.47 8.39
C TRP A 83 5.15 1.26 7.07
N THR A 84 4.06 1.11 6.35
CA THR A 84 3.84 1.77 5.05
C THR A 84 3.67 3.29 5.21
N THR A 85 2.94 3.72 6.25
CA THR A 85 2.71 5.14 6.56
C THR A 85 4.03 5.88 6.79
N LEU A 86 4.93 5.30 7.61
CA LEU A 86 6.23 5.90 7.90
C LEU A 86 7.17 5.85 6.71
N ALA A 87 7.14 4.77 5.92
CA ALA A 87 7.91 4.67 4.68
C ALA A 87 7.51 5.78 3.69
N LEU A 88 6.21 6.06 3.53
CA LEU A 88 5.73 7.19 2.71
C LEU A 88 6.24 8.55 3.22
N GLY A 89 6.25 8.76 4.53
CA GLY A 89 6.83 9.97 5.14
C GLY A 89 8.33 10.12 4.87
N LEU A 90 9.09 9.03 4.92
CA LEU A 90 10.52 9.01 4.57
C LEU A 90 10.78 9.26 3.08
N MET A 91 9.90 8.79 2.19
CA MET A 91 9.99 9.06 0.75
C MET A 91 9.63 10.51 0.41
N CYS A 92 8.71 11.11 1.17
CA CYS A 92 8.14 12.43 0.90
C CYS A 92 8.32 13.37 2.11
N PRO A 93 9.55 13.83 2.41
CA PRO A 93 9.86 14.59 3.62
C PRO A 93 9.11 15.92 3.75
N ALA A 94 8.60 16.46 2.64
CA ALA A 94 7.85 17.72 2.63
C ALA A 94 6.33 17.52 2.57
N ALA A 95 5.85 16.28 2.65
CA ALA A 95 4.44 15.93 2.62
C ALA A 95 3.84 15.90 4.03
N ARG A 96 2.52 16.03 4.07
CA ARG A 96 1.68 15.60 5.17
C ARG A 96 1.15 14.21 4.86
N VAL A 97 1.34 13.26 5.78
CA VAL A 97 0.88 11.88 5.67
C VAL A 97 -0.13 11.60 6.78
N VAL A 98 -1.37 11.31 6.41
CA VAL A 98 -2.41 10.94 7.37
C VAL A 98 -2.90 9.53 7.07
N ALA A 99 -2.77 8.64 8.05
CA ALA A 99 -3.31 7.29 7.98
C ALA A 99 -4.52 7.14 8.91
N ILE A 100 -5.50 6.36 8.48
CA ILE A 100 -6.62 5.93 9.31
C ILE A 100 -6.63 4.42 9.50
N ASP A 101 -7.12 4.00 10.66
CA ASP A 101 -7.37 2.59 10.95
C ASP A 101 -8.59 2.45 11.87
N ILE A 102 -9.44 1.46 11.62
CA ILE A 102 -10.62 1.21 12.47
C ILE A 102 -10.21 0.52 13.79
N CYS A 103 -9.00 -0.04 13.84
CA CYS A 103 -8.41 -0.77 14.95
C CYS A 103 -9.37 -1.83 15.51
N PRO A 104 -9.68 -2.88 14.73
CA PRO A 104 -10.54 -3.97 15.23
C PRO A 104 -9.92 -4.68 16.44
N ARG A 105 -8.60 -4.54 16.67
CA ARG A 105 -7.86 -5.20 17.74
C ARG A 105 -7.00 -4.21 18.54
N PRO A 106 -6.71 -4.50 19.83
CA PRO A 106 -5.91 -3.60 20.68
C PRO A 106 -4.51 -3.28 20.12
N GLU A 107 -3.88 -4.26 19.47
CA GLU A 107 -2.55 -4.09 18.89
C GLU A 107 -2.49 -3.05 17.75
N GLU A 108 -3.59 -2.83 17.03
CA GLU A 108 -3.66 -1.81 15.97
C GLU A 108 -3.86 -0.42 16.55
N ALA A 109 -4.57 -0.29 17.67
CA ALA A 109 -4.64 0.96 18.41
C ALA A 109 -3.26 1.35 18.96
N TYR A 110 -2.49 0.38 19.46
CA TYR A 110 -1.10 0.60 19.83
C TYR A 110 -0.22 0.95 18.61
N GLY A 111 -0.48 0.32 17.47
CA GLY A 111 0.17 0.66 16.20
C GLY A 111 0.01 2.13 15.80
N ILE A 112 -1.16 2.74 16.07
CA ILE A 112 -1.37 4.18 15.88
C ILE A 112 -0.44 5.01 16.79
N GLU A 113 -0.36 4.67 18.07
CA GLU A 113 0.51 5.37 19.03
C GLU A 113 1.97 5.31 18.56
N VAL A 114 2.45 4.12 18.22
CA VAL A 114 3.81 3.92 17.70
C VAL A 114 4.04 4.68 16.40
N THR A 115 3.09 4.68 15.48
CA THR A 115 3.22 5.43 14.21
C THR A 115 3.40 6.91 14.46
N ASN A 116 2.60 7.48 15.37
CA ASN A 116 2.70 8.90 15.73
C ASN A 116 4.02 9.22 16.45
N GLU A 117 4.49 8.35 17.35
CA GLU A 117 5.77 8.51 18.05
C GLU A 117 6.97 8.44 17.10
N LEU A 118 6.98 7.48 16.17
CA LEU A 118 8.05 7.35 15.18
C LEU A 118 7.99 8.46 14.12
N GLY A 119 6.78 8.90 13.76
CA GLY A 119 6.55 10.01 12.83
C GLY A 119 7.18 11.33 13.29
N GLN A 120 7.24 11.58 14.61
CA GLN A 120 7.93 12.75 15.17
C GLN A 120 9.45 12.74 14.96
N GLN A 121 10.02 11.62 14.53
CA GLN A 121 11.46 11.44 14.34
C GLN A 121 11.89 11.57 12.88
N ILE A 122 10.97 11.91 11.97
CA ILE A 122 11.22 12.11 10.54
C ILE A 122 10.74 13.50 10.11
N GLU A 123 11.16 13.95 8.93
CA GLU A 123 10.89 15.34 8.47
C GLU A 123 9.43 15.58 8.06
N ALA A 124 8.77 14.56 7.51
CA ALA A 124 7.36 14.66 7.09
C ALA A 124 6.42 14.84 8.28
N ASP A 125 5.30 15.53 8.07
CA ASP A 125 4.23 15.63 9.06
C ASP A 125 3.36 14.36 8.98
N VAL A 126 3.67 13.38 9.84
CA VAL A 126 2.98 12.08 9.86
C VAL A 126 1.99 12.00 11.03
N ARG A 127 0.78 11.54 10.72
CA ARG A 127 -0.26 11.28 11.73
C ARG A 127 -1.06 10.02 11.41
N ALA A 128 -1.21 9.14 12.38
CA ALA A 128 -2.16 8.03 12.36
C ALA A 128 -3.35 8.33 13.28
N ILE A 129 -4.57 8.02 12.84
CA ILE A 129 -5.82 8.35 13.52
C ILE A 129 -6.73 7.13 13.55
N LYS A 130 -7.40 6.89 14.67
CA LYS A 130 -8.44 5.87 14.72
C LYS A 130 -9.69 6.42 14.05
N ALA A 131 -10.02 5.91 12.87
CA ALA A 131 -11.18 6.34 12.08
C ALA A 131 -11.60 5.22 11.13
N LYS A 132 -12.85 5.24 10.67
CA LYS A 132 -13.44 4.23 9.81
C LYS A 132 -13.65 4.77 8.38
N SER A 133 -13.15 4.04 7.40
CA SER A 133 -13.54 4.25 6.00
C SER A 133 -14.83 3.49 5.66
N PRO A 134 -15.74 4.06 4.85
CA PRO A 134 -15.70 5.41 4.26
C PRO A 134 -16.18 6.52 5.20
N ASP A 135 -16.87 6.15 6.28
CA ASP A 135 -17.71 7.05 7.09
C ASP A 135 -17.00 8.31 7.60
N ASP A 136 -15.74 8.19 8.03
CA ASP A 136 -14.98 9.28 8.66
C ASP A 136 -14.01 10.00 7.70
N VAL A 137 -13.82 9.50 6.48
CA VAL A 137 -12.77 9.99 5.56
C VAL A 137 -12.92 11.50 5.29
N ALA A 138 -14.13 11.96 4.97
CA ALA A 138 -14.35 13.37 4.65
C ALA A 138 -14.02 14.30 5.83
N ALA A 139 -14.39 13.91 7.05
CA ALA A 139 -14.11 14.68 8.26
C ALA A 139 -12.60 14.69 8.56
N VAL A 140 -11.95 13.53 8.51
CA VAL A 140 -10.50 13.42 8.72
C VAL A 140 -9.74 14.26 7.71
N VAL A 141 -10.15 14.25 6.44
CA VAL A 141 -9.48 15.02 5.39
C VAL A 141 -9.63 16.52 5.65
N ALA A 142 -10.84 16.99 5.96
CA ALA A 142 -11.11 18.39 6.27
C ALA A 142 -10.32 18.89 7.50
N ASP A 143 -10.17 18.05 8.53
CA ASP A 143 -9.50 18.44 9.77
C ASP A 143 -7.97 18.42 9.68
N ASN A 144 -7.41 17.69 8.71
CA ASN A 144 -5.97 17.45 8.65
C ASN A 144 -5.29 18.00 7.41
N PHE A 145 -5.99 18.32 6.32
CA PHE A 145 -5.37 18.87 5.11
C PHE A 145 -5.91 20.25 4.76
N ALA A 146 -5.03 21.13 4.28
CA ALA A 146 -5.41 22.47 3.80
C ALA A 146 -6.00 22.46 2.37
N GLY A 147 -6.13 21.28 1.74
CA GLY A 147 -6.61 21.08 0.38
C GLY A 147 -6.96 19.61 0.14
N GLY A 148 -7.27 19.25 -1.10
CA GLY A 148 -7.59 17.87 -1.45
C GLY A 148 -6.39 16.94 -1.38
N LEU A 149 -6.67 15.64 -1.50
CA LEU A 149 -5.65 14.58 -1.51
C LEU A 149 -4.88 14.55 -2.84
N ASP A 150 -3.56 14.38 -2.78
CA ASP A 150 -2.69 14.21 -3.95
C ASP A 150 -2.33 12.73 -4.17
N PHE A 151 -2.34 11.95 -3.10
CA PHE A 151 -2.01 10.53 -3.14
C PHE A 151 -2.83 9.77 -2.10
N VAL A 152 -3.37 8.63 -2.50
CA VAL A 152 -4.17 7.75 -1.64
C VAL A 152 -3.65 6.32 -1.74
N LEU A 153 -3.44 5.68 -0.58
CA LEU A 153 -3.19 4.25 -0.49
C LEU A 153 -4.36 3.56 0.21
N ILE A 154 -4.98 2.60 -0.46
CA ILE A 154 -6.14 1.84 0.03
C ILE A 154 -5.68 0.42 0.39
N ASP A 155 -5.67 0.12 1.67
CA ASP A 155 -5.30 -1.18 2.27
C ASP A 155 -6.26 -1.56 3.42
N GLY A 156 -7.55 -1.27 3.22
CA GLY A 156 -8.62 -1.54 4.17
C GLY A 156 -9.60 -2.61 3.71
N GLY A 157 -10.05 -3.47 4.64
CA GLY A 157 -11.22 -4.35 4.50
C GLY A 157 -11.15 -5.51 3.48
N HIS A 158 -10.25 -5.44 2.49
CA HIS A 158 -9.93 -6.47 1.51
C HIS A 158 -11.14 -7.18 0.86
N THR A 159 -12.14 -6.40 0.45
CA THR A 159 -13.25 -6.88 -0.39
C THR A 159 -13.51 -5.89 -1.52
N SER A 160 -13.95 -6.38 -2.70
CA SER A 160 -14.29 -5.52 -3.84
C SER A 160 -15.31 -4.41 -3.49
N PRO A 161 -16.39 -4.67 -2.73
CA PRO A 161 -17.31 -3.61 -2.33
C PRO A 161 -16.64 -2.54 -1.46
N GLN A 162 -15.83 -2.94 -0.47
CA GLN A 162 -15.14 -1.99 0.39
C GLN A 162 -14.10 -1.17 -0.39
N GLN A 163 -13.32 -1.82 -1.27
CA GLN A 163 -12.36 -1.15 -2.14
C GLN A 163 -13.02 -0.03 -2.96
N LYS A 164 -14.21 -0.29 -3.50
CA LYS A 164 -14.98 0.71 -4.25
C LYS A 164 -15.48 1.84 -3.36
N LEU A 165 -15.98 1.53 -2.17
CA LEU A 165 -16.42 2.55 -1.21
C LEU A 165 -15.27 3.46 -0.80
N ASP A 166 -14.10 2.88 -0.49
CA ASP A 166 -12.89 3.60 -0.11
C ASP A 166 -12.38 4.49 -1.24
N PHE A 167 -12.36 3.98 -2.47
CA PHE A 167 -11.99 4.77 -3.64
C PHE A 167 -12.93 5.95 -3.86
N GLU A 168 -14.25 5.71 -3.87
CA GLU A 168 -15.22 6.76 -4.18
C GLU A 168 -15.22 7.87 -3.13
N ILE A 169 -15.10 7.54 -1.83
CA ILE A 169 -15.02 8.56 -0.79
C ILE A 169 -13.72 9.36 -0.89
N CYS A 170 -12.58 8.71 -1.11
CA CYS A 170 -11.30 9.38 -1.28
C CYS A 170 -11.29 10.27 -2.52
N LYS A 171 -11.83 9.79 -3.65
CA LYS A 171 -11.98 10.57 -4.88
C LYS A 171 -12.81 11.83 -4.66
N SER A 172 -13.88 11.76 -3.86
CA SER A 172 -14.75 12.91 -3.60
C SER A 172 -14.08 14.07 -2.85
N VAL A 173 -12.94 13.81 -2.19
CA VAL A 173 -12.15 14.79 -1.44
C VAL A 173 -10.72 14.94 -1.98
N ALA A 174 -10.45 14.39 -3.15
CA ALA A 174 -9.16 14.43 -3.82
C ALA A 174 -9.00 15.68 -4.69
N ASN A 175 -7.75 16.08 -4.93
CA ASN A 175 -7.45 16.98 -6.04
C ASN A 175 -7.60 16.26 -7.38
N GLU A 176 -7.80 17.00 -8.46
CA GLU A 176 -7.94 16.45 -9.83
C GLU A 176 -6.74 15.56 -10.22
N ASP A 177 -5.58 15.88 -9.67
CA ASP A 177 -4.32 15.22 -9.99
C ASP A 177 -3.96 14.04 -9.08
N CYS A 178 -4.92 13.54 -8.29
CA CYS A 178 -4.66 12.53 -7.28
C CYS A 178 -4.31 11.15 -7.87
N VAL A 179 -3.31 10.49 -7.28
CA VAL A 179 -2.91 9.12 -7.61
C VAL A 179 -3.41 8.14 -6.54
N TYR A 180 -3.98 7.01 -6.97
CA TYR A 180 -4.57 5.99 -6.09
C TYR A 180 -3.82 4.67 -6.20
N ILE A 181 -3.38 4.14 -5.07
CA ILE A 181 -2.82 2.79 -4.93
C ILE A 181 -3.83 1.89 -4.22
N PHE A 182 -4.01 0.70 -4.76
CA PHE A 182 -4.85 -0.34 -4.20
C PHE A 182 -3.95 -1.51 -3.82
N HIS A 183 -3.87 -1.82 -2.53
CA HIS A 183 -3.09 -2.95 -2.05
C HIS A 183 -3.89 -4.26 -2.18
N ASP A 184 -3.19 -5.39 -2.27
CA ASP A 184 -3.80 -6.74 -2.16
C ASP A 184 -4.84 -7.13 -3.21
N VAL A 185 -4.91 -6.42 -4.35
CA VAL A 185 -5.97 -6.60 -5.36
C VAL A 185 -6.02 -8.03 -5.91
N ILE A 186 -4.88 -8.57 -6.34
CA ILE A 186 -4.85 -9.92 -6.92
C ILE A 186 -4.95 -10.97 -5.82
N ASN A 187 -4.16 -10.85 -4.75
CA ASN A 187 -4.10 -11.84 -3.67
C ASN A 187 -5.45 -12.03 -2.96
N PHE A 188 -6.24 -10.96 -2.82
CA PHE A 188 -7.58 -11.01 -2.21
C PHE A 188 -8.71 -11.09 -3.23
N ARG A 189 -8.40 -11.38 -4.51
CA ARG A 189 -9.40 -11.59 -5.58
C ARG A 189 -10.34 -10.39 -5.77
N MET A 190 -9.81 -9.18 -5.65
CA MET A 190 -10.54 -7.91 -5.82
C MET A 190 -10.42 -7.34 -7.24
N VAL A 191 -9.86 -8.09 -8.19
CA VAL A 191 -9.65 -7.63 -9.58
C VAL A 191 -10.94 -7.12 -10.22
N ASP A 192 -12.08 -7.80 -10.02
CA ASP A 192 -13.36 -7.37 -10.59
C ASP A 192 -13.78 -5.98 -10.05
N GLY A 193 -13.58 -5.73 -8.76
CA GLY A 193 -13.86 -4.42 -8.15
C GLY A 193 -12.97 -3.32 -8.72
N PHE A 194 -11.68 -3.62 -8.88
CA PHE A 194 -10.74 -2.69 -9.49
C PHE A 194 -11.07 -2.41 -10.97
N VAL A 195 -11.47 -3.42 -11.74
CA VAL A 195 -11.89 -3.26 -13.14
C VAL A 195 -13.15 -2.38 -13.25
N GLU A 196 -14.12 -2.54 -12.35
CA GLU A 196 -15.27 -1.64 -12.30
C GLU A 196 -14.87 -0.18 -12.03
N ILE A 197 -13.94 0.04 -11.08
CA ILE A 197 -13.39 1.36 -10.79
C ILE A 197 -12.72 1.93 -12.04
N ALA A 198 -11.82 1.18 -12.69
CA ALA A 198 -11.12 1.62 -13.90
C ALA A 198 -12.10 1.98 -15.03
N ASN A 199 -13.09 1.13 -15.30
CA ASN A 199 -14.07 1.36 -16.37
C ASN A 199 -15.01 2.55 -16.10
N SER A 200 -15.24 2.89 -14.83
CA SER A 200 -16.12 4.00 -14.44
C SER A 200 -15.40 5.34 -14.36
N ASN A 201 -14.07 5.36 -14.54
CA ASN A 201 -13.23 6.55 -14.39
C ASN A 201 -12.26 6.68 -15.57
N ASP A 202 -12.81 6.90 -16.77
CA ASP A 202 -12.08 7.00 -18.05
C ASP A 202 -10.99 8.09 -18.11
N HIS A 203 -11.09 9.11 -17.28
CA HIS A 203 -10.09 10.16 -17.07
C HIS A 203 -8.82 9.67 -16.32
N LEU A 204 -8.86 8.46 -15.76
CA LEU A 204 -7.72 7.80 -15.13
C LEU A 204 -7.18 6.69 -16.03
N ALA A 205 -5.86 6.55 -16.06
CA ALA A 205 -5.18 5.34 -16.51
C ALA A 205 -5.03 4.38 -15.31
N SER A 206 -5.27 3.09 -15.55
CA SER A 206 -5.28 2.07 -14.50
C SER A 206 -4.45 0.85 -14.91
N SER A 207 -3.74 0.26 -13.95
CA SER A 207 -2.93 -0.95 -14.17
C SER A 207 -2.89 -1.85 -12.95
N LEU A 208 -2.96 -3.16 -13.18
CA LEU A 208 -2.55 -4.17 -12.20
C LEU A 208 -1.02 -4.28 -12.19
N LEU A 209 -0.43 -4.57 -11.04
CA LEU A 209 1.02 -4.59 -10.81
C LEU A 209 1.47 -6.02 -10.43
N PHE A 210 1.48 -6.93 -11.41
CA PHE A 210 1.75 -8.36 -11.23
C PHE A 210 3.14 -8.70 -10.65
N ARG A 211 4.10 -7.77 -10.69
CA ARG A 211 5.43 -7.97 -10.11
C ARG A 211 5.55 -7.45 -8.67
N THR A 212 4.43 -7.12 -8.05
CA THR A 212 4.33 -6.84 -6.61
C THR A 212 3.80 -8.09 -5.88
N PRO A 213 4.32 -8.46 -4.70
CA PRO A 213 3.89 -9.67 -3.99
C PRO A 213 2.40 -9.72 -3.63
N SER A 214 1.76 -8.59 -3.31
CA SER A 214 0.30 -8.50 -3.11
C SER A 214 -0.52 -8.53 -4.39
N GLY A 215 0.12 -8.22 -5.53
CA GLY A 215 -0.56 -7.85 -6.75
C GLY A 215 -1.38 -6.58 -6.57
N MET A 216 -0.70 -5.48 -6.25
CA MET A 216 -1.26 -4.14 -6.15
C MET A 216 -1.89 -3.69 -7.47
N ALA A 217 -2.65 -2.61 -7.40
CA ALA A 217 -3.09 -1.86 -8.58
C ALA A 217 -2.87 -0.36 -8.37
N ILE A 218 -2.87 0.38 -9.47
CA ILE A 218 -2.76 1.84 -9.48
C ILE A 218 -3.79 2.44 -10.44
N SER A 219 -4.36 3.59 -10.07
CA SER A 219 -5.09 4.50 -10.95
C SER A 219 -4.52 5.91 -10.84
N TYR A 220 -4.30 6.59 -11.98
CA TYR A 220 -3.71 7.93 -12.02
C TYR A 220 -4.21 8.76 -13.21
N PRO A 221 -4.25 10.10 -13.12
CA PRO A 221 -4.66 10.97 -14.22
C PRO A 221 -3.78 10.82 -15.47
N HIS A 222 -4.39 10.87 -16.66
CA HIS A 222 -3.68 10.69 -17.94
C HIS A 222 -2.49 11.63 -18.15
N LYS A 223 -2.47 12.80 -17.49
CA LYS A 223 -1.32 13.72 -17.57
C LYS A 223 -0.01 13.09 -17.09
N PHE A 224 -0.07 12.05 -16.25
CA PHE A 224 1.09 11.33 -15.76
C PHE A 224 1.48 10.13 -16.63
N ALA A 225 0.68 9.78 -17.65
CA ALA A 225 0.87 8.55 -18.43
C ALA A 225 2.25 8.41 -19.06
N GLU A 226 2.77 9.47 -19.68
CA GLU A 226 4.11 9.43 -20.28
C GLU A 226 5.21 9.24 -19.23
N ALA A 227 5.13 9.98 -18.12
CA ALA A 227 6.15 9.95 -17.07
C ALA A 227 6.11 8.64 -16.26
N LEU A 228 4.93 8.06 -16.05
CA LEU A 228 4.76 6.84 -15.27
C LEU A 228 4.85 5.56 -16.10
N ALA A 229 4.66 5.60 -17.41
CA ALA A 229 4.67 4.41 -18.26
C ALA A 229 5.91 3.49 -18.05
N PRO A 230 7.16 3.99 -17.97
CA PRO A 230 8.32 3.13 -17.71
C PRO A 230 8.26 2.45 -16.33
N ILE A 231 7.77 3.18 -15.32
CA ILE A 231 7.61 2.67 -13.96
C ILE A 231 6.53 1.59 -13.94
N ILE A 232 5.34 1.86 -14.50
CA ILE A 232 4.25 0.89 -14.55
C ILE A 232 4.67 -0.36 -15.31
N THR A 233 5.35 -0.21 -16.45
CA THR A 233 5.86 -1.34 -17.26
C THR A 233 6.83 -2.22 -16.47
N ALA A 234 7.63 -1.63 -15.59
CA ALA A 234 8.57 -2.37 -14.75
C ALA A 234 7.87 -3.24 -13.70
N PHE A 235 6.66 -2.85 -13.25
CA PHE A 235 5.94 -3.53 -12.16
C PHE A 235 4.67 -4.28 -12.60
N THR A 236 4.24 -4.13 -13.85
CA THR A 236 3.17 -4.91 -14.47
C THR A 236 3.71 -6.09 -15.30
N GLU A 237 2.81 -6.85 -15.90
CA GLU A 237 3.13 -7.91 -16.86
C GLU A 237 2.14 -7.87 -18.03
N SER A 238 2.57 -8.32 -19.20
CA SER A 238 1.70 -8.40 -20.37
C SER A 238 0.59 -9.45 -20.20
N ASP A 239 -0.61 -9.16 -20.72
CA ASP A 239 -1.75 -10.08 -20.69
C ASP A 239 -1.41 -11.46 -21.25
N ASP A 240 -0.63 -11.51 -22.34
CA ASP A 240 -0.22 -12.76 -22.97
C ASP A 240 0.69 -13.58 -22.06
N ARG A 241 1.64 -12.94 -21.36
CA ARG A 241 2.49 -13.64 -20.41
C ARG A 241 1.72 -14.10 -19.18
N ILE A 242 0.78 -13.28 -18.68
CA ILE A 242 -0.11 -13.66 -17.56
C ILE A 242 -0.94 -14.90 -17.92
N LYS A 243 -1.56 -14.92 -19.11
CA LYS A 243 -2.31 -16.08 -19.61
C LYS A 243 -1.43 -17.33 -19.73
N ALA A 244 -0.22 -17.18 -20.27
CA ALA A 244 0.75 -18.27 -20.37
C ALA A 244 1.14 -18.83 -19.00
N LEU A 245 1.46 -17.97 -18.02
CA LEU A 245 1.78 -18.37 -16.65
C LEU A 245 0.64 -19.13 -15.97
N HIS A 246 -0.61 -18.69 -16.17
CA HIS A 246 -1.76 -19.43 -15.66
C HIS A 246 -1.93 -20.81 -16.31
N GLN A 247 -1.61 -20.94 -17.60
CA GLN A 247 -1.63 -22.23 -18.29
C GLN A 247 -0.52 -23.16 -17.76
N GLU A 248 0.72 -22.67 -17.69
CA GLU A 248 1.87 -23.39 -17.12
C GLU A 248 1.58 -23.87 -15.69
N GLY A 249 1.00 -23.02 -14.85
CA GLY A 249 0.63 -23.35 -13.48
C GLY A 249 -0.41 -24.47 -13.38
N ARG A 250 -1.43 -24.47 -14.26
CA ARG A 250 -2.43 -25.56 -14.31
C ARG A 250 -1.81 -26.89 -14.71
N GLU A 251 -0.90 -26.88 -15.68
CA GLU A 251 -0.19 -28.06 -16.16
C GLU A 251 0.70 -28.66 -15.06
N ASN A 252 1.43 -27.82 -14.31
CA ASN A 252 2.26 -28.26 -13.19
C ASN A 252 1.44 -28.93 -12.07
N ILE A 253 0.27 -28.38 -11.74
CA ILE A 253 -0.63 -28.97 -10.73
C ILE A 253 -1.17 -30.31 -11.20
N ALA A 254 -1.46 -30.46 -12.50
CA ALA A 254 -1.92 -31.73 -13.06
C ALA A 254 -0.81 -32.79 -12.98
N ALA A 255 0.41 -32.44 -13.39
CA ALA A 255 1.56 -33.34 -13.37
C ALA A 255 1.99 -33.78 -11.95
N ALA A 256 1.76 -32.95 -10.92
CA ALA A 256 2.10 -33.29 -9.54
C ALA A 256 1.13 -34.28 -8.87
N LYS A 257 0.03 -34.65 -9.54
CA LYS A 257 -0.96 -35.62 -9.05
C LYS A 257 -0.76 -37.03 -9.60
N ASP A 258 0.12 -37.19 -10.59
CA ASP A 258 0.52 -38.47 -11.20
C ASP A 258 1.80 -39.00 -10.52
#